data_AF-A0A6L8BHJ8-F1
#
_entry.id   AF-A0A6L8BHJ8-F1
#
_cell.length_a   1.000
_cell.length_b   1.000
_cell.length_c   1.000
_cell.angle_alpha   90.00
_cell.angle_beta   90.00
_cell.angle_gamma   90.00
#
_symmetry.space_group_name_H-M   'P 1'
#
loop_
_entity.id
_entity.type
_entity.pdbx_description
1 polymer ?
#
loop_
_entity_poly.entity_id
_entity_poly.type
_entity_poly.pdbx_seq_one_letter_code
_entity_poly.pdbx_strand_id
1 'polypeptide(L)'
;MLDAMLETAAVARAFGIVLEPGFAGGCLEFADGLPAEMSSSMRTDLEQGKRLELEWLSGAVVRFGRKVGIRTPANENVCKALLPYASGCSGGLLLAR
;
A
#
# COMPACT_ATOMS: atom_id res chain seq x y z
N MET A 1 -9.16 1.02 3.27
CA MET A 1 -8.62 0.53 1.98
C MET A 1 -8.89 1.53 0.87
N LEU A 2 -10.16 1.89 0.62
CA LEU A 2 -10.57 2.81 -0.45
C LEU A 2 -9.79 4.14 -0.47
N ASP A 3 -9.59 4.79 0.69
CA ASP A 3 -8.88 6.07 0.76
C ASP A 3 -7.45 5.99 0.19
N ALA A 4 -6.72 4.90 0.46
CA ALA A 4 -5.38 4.71 -0.08
C ALA A 4 -5.39 4.56 -1.62
N MET A 5 -6.42 3.92 -2.17
CA MET A 5 -6.64 3.78 -3.61
C MET A 5 -7.04 5.12 -4.25
N LEU A 6 -7.92 5.89 -3.60
CA LEU A 6 -8.33 7.23 -4.05
C LEU A 6 -7.15 8.20 -4.07
N GLU A 7 -6.32 8.19 -3.03
CA GLU A 7 -5.07 8.97 -2.97
C GLU A 7 -4.14 8.60 -4.12
N THR A 8 -3.93 7.30 -4.35
CA THR A 8 -3.07 6.81 -5.44
C THR A 8 -3.59 7.28 -6.80
N ALA A 9 -4.90 7.18 -7.03
CA ALA A 9 -5.52 7.64 -8.26
C ALA A 9 -5.46 9.17 -8.42
N ALA A 10 -5.57 9.94 -7.34
CA ALA A 10 -5.39 11.40 -7.37
C ALA A 10 -3.95 11.78 -7.73
N VAL A 11 -2.97 11.10 -7.13
CA VAL A 11 -1.55 11.28 -7.46
C VAL A 11 -1.28 10.94 -8.92
N ALA A 12 -1.78 9.80 -9.43
CA ALA A 12 -1.63 9.41 -10.83
C ALA A 12 -2.19 10.46 -11.79
N ARG A 13 -3.39 10.99 -11.53
CA ARG A 13 -4.02 12.03 -12.35
C ARG A 13 -3.22 13.34 -12.37
N ALA A 14 -2.59 13.71 -11.26
CA ALA A 14 -1.70 14.89 -11.24
C ALA A 14 -0.44 14.73 -12.09
N PHE A 15 -0.05 13.50 -12.42
CA PHE A 15 0.99 13.19 -13.42
C PHE A 15 0.43 13.05 -14.85
N GLY A 16 -0.84 13.39 -15.09
CA GLY A 16 -1.47 13.28 -16.41
C GLY A 16 -1.89 11.87 -16.81
N ILE A 17 -1.88 10.91 -15.88
CA ILE A 17 -2.34 9.55 -16.13
C ILE A 17 -3.87 9.53 -16.11
N VAL A 18 -4.47 9.11 -17.21
CA VAL A 18 -5.92 8.96 -17.34
C VAL A 18 -6.34 7.64 -16.69
N LEU A 19 -7.12 7.75 -15.62
CA LEU A 19 -7.79 6.61 -14.97
C LEU A 19 -9.29 6.83 -15.07
N GLU A 20 -10.00 5.80 -15.52
CA GLU A 20 -11.47 5.83 -15.66
C GLU A 20 -12.17 6.32 -14.39
N PRO A 21 -13.34 6.99 -14.53
CA PRO A 21 -14.20 7.28 -13.40
C PRO A 21 -14.48 5.98 -12.61
N GLY A 22 -14.40 6.06 -11.28
CA GLY A 22 -14.65 4.89 -10.41
C GLY A 22 -13.52 3.86 -10.34
N PHE A 23 -12.36 4.07 -11.00
CA PHE A 23 -11.24 3.11 -11.00
C PHE A 23 -10.85 2.61 -9.59
N ALA A 24 -10.71 3.50 -8.61
CA ALA A 24 -10.40 3.12 -7.23
C ALA A 24 -11.50 2.26 -6.58
N GLY A 25 -12.77 2.52 -6.90
CA GLY A 25 -13.89 1.69 -6.46
C GLY A 25 -13.85 0.31 -7.08
N GLY A 26 -13.60 0.21 -8.39
CA GLY A 26 -13.43 -1.07 -9.07
C GLY A 26 -12.24 -1.88 -8.53
N CYS A 27 -11.13 -1.24 -8.14
CA CYS A 27 -10.03 -1.91 -7.46
C CYS A 27 -10.44 -2.47 -6.09
N LEU A 28 -11.30 -1.77 -5.36
CA LEU A 28 -11.83 -2.26 -4.08
C LEU A 28 -12.77 -3.45 -4.31
N GLU A 29 -13.70 -3.34 -5.26
CA GLU A 29 -14.62 -4.44 -5.62
C GLU A 29 -13.85 -5.70 -6.06
N PHE A 30 -12.80 -5.52 -6.86
CA PHE A 30 -11.90 -6.61 -7.21
C PHE A 30 -11.25 -7.26 -5.98
N ALA A 31 -10.72 -6.44 -5.05
CA ALA A 31 -10.09 -6.94 -3.83
C ALA A 31 -11.10 -7.67 -2.92
N ASP A 32 -12.33 -7.16 -2.81
CA ASP A 32 -13.42 -7.76 -2.03
C ASP A 32 -13.93 -9.07 -2.65
N GLY A 33 -13.70 -9.29 -3.95
CA GLY A 33 -14.06 -10.51 -4.68
C GLY A 33 -13.01 -11.62 -4.65
N LEU A 34 -11.82 -11.39 -4.07
CA LEU A 34 -10.79 -12.41 -3.95
C LEU A 34 -11.17 -13.49 -2.92
N PRO A 35 -10.68 -14.73 -3.06
CA PRO A 35 -10.89 -15.77 -2.04
C PRO A 35 -10.41 -15.30 -0.66
N ALA A 36 -11.13 -15.69 0.40
CA ALA A 36 -10.81 -15.28 1.77
C ALA A 36 -9.41 -15.76 2.23
N GLU A 37 -8.93 -16.86 1.66
CA GLU A 37 -7.62 -17.44 1.92
C GLU A 37 -6.50 -16.75 1.13
N MET A 38 -6.85 -15.90 0.15
CA MET A 38 -5.86 -15.20 -0.66
C MET A 38 -5.11 -14.17 0.20
N SER A 39 -3.80 -14.12 0.01
CA SER A 39 -2.90 -13.22 0.71
C SER A 39 -2.02 -12.48 -0.29
N SER A 40 -1.52 -11.30 0.11
CA SER A 40 -0.54 -10.55 -0.69
C SER A 40 0.88 -11.07 -0.46
N SER A 41 1.75 -10.94 -1.47
CA SER A 41 3.17 -11.27 -1.35
C SER A 41 3.83 -10.53 -0.18
N MET A 42 3.55 -9.23 -0.02
CA MET A 42 4.12 -8.42 1.06
C MET A 42 3.67 -8.89 2.45
N ARG A 43 2.47 -9.47 2.58
CA ARG A 43 2.06 -10.12 3.85
C ARG A 43 2.90 -11.36 4.12
N THR A 44 3.11 -12.21 3.12
CA THR A 44 3.99 -13.38 3.24
C THR A 44 5.42 -12.97 3.61
N ASP A 45 5.94 -11.89 3.01
CA ASP A 45 7.26 -11.36 3.33
C ASP A 45 7.33 -10.85 4.78
N LEU A 46 6.29 -10.15 5.25
CA LEU A 46 6.18 -9.71 6.64
C LEU A 46 6.19 -10.89 7.61
N GLU A 47 5.38 -11.92 7.36
CA GLU A 47 5.31 -13.13 8.18
C GLU A 47 6.64 -13.90 8.18
N GLN A 48 7.40 -13.85 7.09
CA GLN A 48 8.72 -14.47 6.97
C GLN A 48 9.88 -13.58 7.43
N GLY A 49 9.60 -12.36 7.95
CA GLY A 49 10.62 -11.41 8.39
C GLY A 49 11.51 -10.89 7.26
N LYS A 50 11.07 -10.99 6.00
CA LYS A 50 11.79 -10.48 4.83
C LYS A 50 11.63 -8.97 4.70
N ARG A 51 12.50 -8.38 3.89
CA ARG A 51 12.39 -6.97 3.50
C ARG A 51 11.06 -6.73 2.79
N LEU A 52 10.34 -5.69 3.20
CA LEU A 52 9.06 -5.34 2.59
C LEU A 52 9.25 -4.39 1.40
N GLU A 53 8.31 -4.46 0.46
CA GLU A 53 8.21 -3.51 -0.66
C GLU A 53 7.55 -2.17 -0.26
N LEU A 54 7.52 -1.84 1.04
CA LEU A 54 6.81 -0.67 1.58
C LEU A 54 7.20 0.65 0.90
N GLU A 55 8.50 0.82 0.61
CA GLU A 55 9.03 2.01 -0.06
C GLU A 55 8.53 2.14 -1.52
N TRP A 56 8.32 1.01 -2.19
CA TRP A 56 7.91 0.93 -3.58
C TRP A 56 6.39 1.01 -3.76
N LEU A 57 5.63 0.62 -2.73
CA LEU A 57 4.17 0.69 -2.70
C LEU A 57 3.69 2.01 -2.06
N SER A 58 3.15 1.99 -0.85
CA SER A 58 2.63 3.19 -0.18
C SER A 58 3.68 4.30 -0.04
N GLY A 59 4.95 3.96 0.16
CA GLY A 59 6.05 4.92 0.20
C GLY A 59 6.23 5.69 -1.11
N ALA A 60 5.98 5.05 -2.24
CA ALA A 60 6.03 5.70 -3.55
C ALA A 60 4.86 6.67 -3.70
N VAL A 61 3.65 6.29 -3.29
CA VAL A 61 2.47 7.16 -3.32
C VAL A 61 2.71 8.42 -2.48
N VAL A 62 3.26 8.29 -1.26
CA VAL A 62 3.61 9.44 -0.42
C VAL A 62 4.66 10.33 -1.09
N ARG A 63 5.73 9.74 -1.63
CA ARG A 63 6.79 10.48 -2.33
C ARG A 63 6.26 11.23 -3.54
N PHE A 64 5.42 10.61 -4.36
CA PHE A 64 4.86 11.22 -5.55
C PHE A 64 3.78 12.26 -5.21
N GLY A 65 2.93 12.00 -4.21
CA GLY A 65 1.95 12.96 -3.71
C GLY A 65 2.60 14.27 -3.27
N ARG A 66 3.71 14.19 -2.52
CA ARG A 66 4.49 15.37 -2.12
C ARG A 66 5.02 16.17 -3.31
N LYS A 67 5.47 15.51 -4.39
CA LYS A 67 5.98 16.20 -5.59
C LYS A 67 4.91 17.02 -6.32
N VAL A 68 3.64 16.63 -6.21
CA VAL A 68 2.51 17.28 -6.89
C VAL A 68 1.56 18.01 -5.94
N GLY A 69 1.93 18.15 -4.66
CA GLY A 69 1.13 18.86 -3.66
C GLY A 69 -0.15 18.13 -3.22
N ILE A 70 -0.26 16.82 -3.44
CA ILE A 70 -1.41 16.00 -3.02
C ILE A 70 -1.10 15.34 -1.68
N ARG A 71 -2.01 15.50 -0.71
CA ARG A 71 -1.92 14.81 0.58
C ARG A 71 -2.31 13.35 0.44
N THR A 72 -1.56 12.47 1.10
CA THR A 72 -1.79 11.00 1.06
C THR A 72 -1.83 10.38 2.47
N PRO A 73 -2.68 10.87 3.40
CA PRO A 73 -2.68 10.41 4.80
C PRO A 73 -2.93 8.91 4.99
N ALA A 74 -3.75 8.26 4.17
CA ALA A 74 -3.99 6.83 4.26
C ALA A 74 -2.71 6.04 3.93
N ASN A 75 -2.01 6.42 2.86
CA ASN A 75 -0.70 5.81 2.54
C ASN A 75 0.38 6.16 3.57
N GLU A 76 0.38 7.37 4.14
CA GLU A 76 1.28 7.73 5.24
C GLU A 76 1.05 6.85 6.48
N ASN A 77 -0.21 6.51 6.78
CA ASN A 77 -0.55 5.63 7.90
C ASN A 77 -0.08 4.20 7.65
N VAL A 78 -0.21 3.68 6.43
CA VAL A 78 0.36 2.37 6.05
C VAL A 78 1.88 2.37 6.23
N CYS A 79 2.56 3.41 5.74
CA CYS A 79 4.01 3.57 5.95
C CYS A 79 4.37 3.57 7.44
N LYS A 80 3.68 4.36 8.26
CA LYS A 80 3.95 4.43 9.71
C LYS A 80 3.77 3.08 10.41
N ALA A 81 2.70 2.35 10.08
CA ALA A 81 2.41 1.05 10.69
C ALA A 81 3.45 -0.02 10.34
N LEU A 82 3.98 0.00 9.10
CA LEU A 82 4.87 -1.03 8.58
C LEU A 82 6.37 -0.65 8.62
N LEU A 83 6.70 0.61 8.92
CA LEU A 83 8.08 1.09 8.97
C LEU A 83 9.00 0.26 9.88
N PRO A 84 8.57 -0.21 11.07
CA PRO A 84 9.42 -1.04 11.93
C PRO A 84 9.85 -2.37 11.29
N TYR A 85 9.11 -2.85 10.30
CA TYR A 85 9.33 -4.13 9.63
C TYR A 85 9.94 -3.96 8.23
N ALA A 86 10.09 -2.73 7.73
CA ALA A 86 10.40 -2.46 6.32
C ALA A 86 11.72 -3.09 5.85
N SER A 87 12.74 -3.13 6.72
CA SER A 87 14.05 -3.72 6.43
C SER A 87 14.10 -5.24 6.63
N GLY A 88 13.00 -5.88 7.03
CA GLY A 88 12.98 -7.24 7.55
C GLY A 88 13.47 -7.31 8.99
N CYS A 89 13.28 -8.47 9.63
CA CYS A 89 13.75 -8.74 10.99
C CYS A 89 14.78 -9.88 10.95
N SER A 90 15.96 -9.68 11.55
CA SER A 90 17.00 -10.71 11.67
C SER A 90 16.67 -11.85 12.64
N GLY A 91 15.50 -11.83 13.26
CA GLY A 91 14.97 -12.89 14.10
C GLY A 91 13.48 -12.93 13.86
N GLY A 92 12.96 -14.09 13.46
CA GLY A 92 11.56 -14.28 13.09
C GLY A 92 10.65 -13.65 14.13
N LEU A 93 9.71 -12.82 13.67
CA LEU A 93 8.51 -12.55 14.43
C LEU A 93 7.79 -13.89 14.57
N LEU A 94 8.15 -14.66 15.61
CA LEU A 94 7.18 -15.52 16.25
C LEU A 94 6.13 -14.53 16.76
N LEU A 95 5.09 -14.30 15.96
CA LEU A 95 3.82 -13.83 16.46
C LEU A 95 3.42 -14.85 17.51
N ALA A 96 3.74 -14.52 18.76
CA ALA A 96 3.32 -15.29 19.91
C ALA A 96 1.79 -15.39 19.85
N ARG A 97 1.35 -16.65 19.90
CA ARG A 97 -0.01 -17.16 20.00
C ARG A 97 -0.94 -16.29 20.85
#